data_AF-A0A7S0ZUX2-F1
#
_entry.id   AF-A0A7S0ZUX2-F1
#
_cell.length_a   1.000
_cell.length_b   1.000
_cell.length_c   1.000
_cell.angle_alpha   90.00
_cell.angle_beta   90.00
_cell.angle_gamma   90.00
#
_symmetry.space_group_name_H-M   'P 1'
#
loop_
_entity.id
_entity.type
_entity.pdbx_description
1 polymer ?
#
loop_
_entity_poly.entity_id
_entity_poly.type
_entity_poly.pdbx_seq_one_letter_code
_entity_poly.pdbx_strand_id
1 'polypeptide(L)'
;MAKSKNHTNHNQVYKNHRNGIKRTRRPKKMSMAGMNCKFVRNQAYAKRGGEGSKEEKEERLRVQKEAQKKVEEKRALEKVQRLKELQEEKEREALKAVSKKK
;
A
#
# COMPACT_ATOMS: atom_id res chain seq x y z
N MET A 1 56.91 2.17 30.24
CA MET A 1 55.92 2.17 29.15
C MET A 1 54.89 1.09 29.42
N ALA A 2 53.67 1.46 29.84
CA ALA A 2 52.62 0.48 30.14
C ALA A 2 51.93 0.03 28.85
N LYS A 3 51.77 -1.28 28.66
CA LYS A 3 51.11 -1.84 27.47
C LYS A 3 49.59 -1.67 27.58
N SER A 4 48.93 -1.20 26.52
CA SER A 4 47.47 -1.15 26.38
C SER A 4 46.93 -2.29 25.51
N LYS A 5 45.60 -2.47 25.48
CA LYS A 5 44.95 -3.45 24.61
C LYS A 5 44.99 -2.99 23.16
N ASN A 6 45.34 -3.89 22.24
CA ASN A 6 45.51 -3.57 20.82
C ASN A 6 44.21 -3.56 20.00
N HIS A 7 43.20 -4.39 20.35
CA HIS A 7 41.92 -4.46 19.63
C HIS A 7 40.79 -5.10 20.47
N THR A 8 39.52 -4.71 20.26
CA THR A 8 38.36 -5.39 20.85
C THR A 8 37.04 -5.21 20.07
N ASN A 9 36.26 -6.29 19.97
CA ASN A 9 34.90 -6.30 19.40
C ASN A 9 33.78 -6.38 20.48
N HIS A 10 34.11 -6.22 21.76
CA HIS A 10 33.25 -6.62 22.89
C HIS A 10 31.86 -5.96 22.89
N ASN A 11 31.78 -4.66 22.60
CA ASN A 11 30.51 -3.91 22.63
C ASN A 11 29.91 -3.64 21.23
N GLN A 12 30.51 -4.14 20.14
CA GLN A 12 29.99 -3.82 18.81
C GLN A 12 28.69 -4.59 18.53
N VAL A 13 28.61 -5.85 18.96
CA VAL A 13 27.41 -6.68 18.79
C VAL A 13 26.22 -6.05 19.50
N TYR A 14 26.40 -5.60 20.75
CA TYR A 14 25.34 -4.93 21.52
C TYR A 14 24.87 -3.64 20.82
N LYS A 15 25.79 -2.79 20.37
CA LYS A 15 25.44 -1.55 19.64
C LYS A 15 24.68 -1.84 18.34
N ASN A 16 25.08 -2.85 17.57
CA ASN A 16 24.41 -3.23 16.33
C ASN A 16 22.98 -3.73 16.58
N HIS A 17 22.73 -4.40 17.71
CA HIS A 17 21.42 -4.94 18.07
C HIS A 17 20.54 -3.97 18.86
N ARG A 18 21.10 -2.89 19.43
CA ARG A 18 20.33 -1.88 20.20
C ARG A 18 19.10 -1.36 19.44
N ASN A 19 19.25 -1.15 18.13
CA ASN A 19 18.16 -0.74 17.24
C ASN A 19 17.67 -1.88 16.31
N GLY A 20 18.27 -3.06 16.46
CA GLY A 20 18.08 -4.23 15.61
C GLY A 20 18.76 -4.11 14.24
N ILE A 21 19.26 -5.24 13.72
CA ILE A 21 19.83 -5.33 12.38
C ILE A 21 18.68 -5.38 11.36
N LYS A 22 18.38 -4.24 10.74
CA LYS A 22 17.30 -4.14 9.76
C LYS A 22 17.73 -4.69 8.40
N ARG A 23 16.88 -5.50 7.79
CA ARG A 23 17.05 -5.93 6.39
C ARG A 23 16.73 -4.78 5.43
N THR A 24 17.38 -4.77 4.27
CA THR A 24 17.07 -3.82 3.21
C THR A 24 15.64 -4.01 2.72
N ARG A 25 14.95 -2.90 2.44
CA ARG A 25 13.58 -2.93 1.91
C ARG A 25 13.58 -3.51 0.50
N ARG A 26 12.72 -4.50 0.25
CA ARG A 26 12.48 -5.06 -1.10
C ARG A 26 11.30 -4.34 -1.76
N PRO A 27 11.53 -3.44 -2.73
CA PRO A 27 10.43 -2.77 -3.43
C PRO A 27 9.68 -3.75 -4.36
N LYS A 28 8.40 -3.47 -4.62
CA LYS A 28 7.58 -4.28 -5.57
C LYS A 28 8.13 -4.25 -6.99
N LYS A 29 8.75 -3.15 -7.40
CA LYS A 29 9.44 -3.00 -8.69
C LYS A 29 10.92 -2.73 -8.42
N MET A 30 11.79 -3.62 -8.89
CA MET A 30 13.25 -3.49 -8.75
C MET A 30 13.82 -2.59 -9.84
N SER A 31 15.01 -2.02 -9.59
CA SER A 31 15.76 -1.28 -10.60
C SER A 31 16.30 -2.20 -11.70
N MET A 32 16.33 -1.71 -12.94
CA MET A 32 16.95 -2.41 -14.08
C MET A 32 18.45 -2.07 -14.26
N ALA A 33 19.05 -1.40 -13.27
CA ALA A 33 20.48 -1.08 -13.29
C ALA A 33 21.32 -2.36 -13.34
N GLY A 34 22.31 -2.40 -14.24
CA GLY A 34 23.14 -3.57 -14.47
C GLY A 34 22.55 -4.62 -15.44
N MET A 35 21.33 -4.41 -15.97
CA MET A 35 20.80 -5.27 -17.03
C MET A 35 21.48 -4.99 -18.38
N ASN A 36 21.42 -5.96 -19.31
CA ASN A 36 22.00 -5.84 -20.64
C ASN A 36 21.43 -4.59 -21.38
N CYS A 37 22.33 -3.71 -21.81
CA CYS A 37 21.96 -2.44 -22.44
C CYS A 37 21.18 -2.61 -23.75
N LYS A 38 21.44 -3.66 -24.54
CA LYS A 38 20.71 -3.98 -25.77
C LYS A 38 19.26 -4.33 -25.46
N PHE A 39 19.04 -5.12 -24.42
CA PHE A 39 17.69 -5.50 -23.98
C PHE A 39 16.92 -4.29 -23.43
N VAL A 40 17.52 -3.52 -22.52
CA VAL A 40 16.89 -2.33 -21.94
C VAL A 40 16.52 -1.31 -23.01
N ARG A 41 17.40 -1.08 -23.99
CA ARG A 41 17.15 -0.19 -25.13
C ARG A 41 15.99 -0.68 -25.99
N ASN A 42 15.96 -1.97 -26.33
CA ASN A 42 14.85 -2.54 -27.11
C ASN A 42 13.52 -2.46 -26.35
N GLN A 43 13.51 -2.77 -25.06
CA GLN A 43 12.31 -2.67 -24.23
C GLN A 43 11.78 -1.22 -24.17
N ALA A 44 12.67 -0.22 -24.12
CA ALA A 44 12.28 1.19 -24.15
C ALA A 44 11.61 1.56 -25.48
N TYR A 45 12.15 1.10 -26.62
CA TYR A 45 11.52 1.32 -27.93
C TYR A 45 10.17 0.60 -28.06
N ALA A 46 10.07 -0.64 -27.62
CA ALA A 46 8.82 -1.39 -27.64
C ALA A 46 7.72 -0.71 -26.79
N LYS A 47 8.07 -0.24 -25.58
CA LYS A 47 7.14 0.51 -24.73
C LYS A 47 6.69 1.81 -25.40
N ARG A 48 7.62 2.55 -26.01
CA ARG A 48 7.32 3.79 -26.74
C ARG A 48 6.43 3.54 -27.96
N GLY A 49 6.65 2.45 -28.69
CA GLY A 49 5.84 2.10 -29.87
C GLY A 49 4.48 1.48 -29.52
N GLY A 50 4.35 0.85 -28.35
CA GLY A 50 3.09 0.32 -27.83
C GLY A 50 2.23 1.33 -27.08
N GLU A 51 2.70 2.58 -26.96
CA GLU A 51 1.86 3.68 -26.53
C GLU A 51 0.83 3.94 -27.64
N GLY A 52 -0.36 3.34 -27.50
CA GLY A 52 -1.50 3.59 -28.38
C GLY A 52 -1.81 5.09 -28.53
N SER A 53 -2.70 5.42 -29.46
CA SER A 53 -3.03 6.82 -29.75
C SER A 53 -3.41 7.58 -28.47
N LYS A 54 -3.18 8.89 -28.45
CA LYS A 54 -3.57 9.71 -27.29
C LYS A 54 -5.05 9.54 -26.95
N GLU A 55 -5.88 9.36 -27.97
CA GLU A 55 -7.32 9.11 -27.88
C GLU A 55 -7.62 7.79 -27.15
N GLU A 56 -6.97 6.68 -27.51
CA GLU A 56 -7.15 5.40 -26.81
C GLU A 56 -6.69 5.45 -25.35
N LYS A 57 -5.66 6.27 -25.05
CA LYS A 57 -5.21 6.48 -23.67
C LYS A 57 -6.24 7.28 -22.87
N GLU A 58 -6.82 8.31 -23.48
CA GLU A 58 -7.89 9.12 -22.88
C GLU A 58 -9.16 8.32 -22.66
N GLU A 59 -9.56 7.49 -23.62
CA GLU A 59 -10.71 6.61 -23.50
C GLU A 59 -10.53 5.60 -22.36
N ARG A 60 -9.36 4.94 -22.29
CA ARG A 60 -9.02 4.06 -21.16
C ARG A 60 -9.08 4.79 -19.82
N LEU A 61 -8.62 6.04 -19.76
CA LEU A 61 -8.69 6.86 -18.55
C LEU A 61 -10.13 7.26 -18.20
N ARG A 62 -10.97 7.57 -19.19
CA ARG A 62 -12.41 7.87 -18.98
C ARG A 62 -13.14 6.66 -18.45
N VAL A 63 -12.95 5.49 -19.05
CA VAL A 63 -13.52 4.22 -18.58
C VAL A 63 -13.04 3.91 -17.15
N GLN A 64 -11.76 4.13 -16.84
CA GLN A 64 -11.24 3.94 -15.50
C GLN A 64 -11.89 4.89 -14.48
N LYS A 65 -12.06 6.17 -14.83
CA LYS A 65 -12.72 7.17 -13.99
C LYS A 65 -14.20 6.85 -13.77
N GLU A 66 -14.90 6.40 -14.81
CA GLU A 66 -16.30 5.98 -14.71
C GLU A 66 -16.44 4.76 -13.80
N ALA A 67 -15.56 3.76 -13.95
CA ALA A 67 -15.52 2.61 -13.06
C ALA A 67 -15.23 3.00 -11.60
N GLN A 68 -14.32 3.95 -11.36
CA GLN A 68 -14.03 4.47 -10.03
C GLN A 68 -15.26 5.15 -9.40
N LYS A 69 -15.95 6.01 -10.16
CA LYS A 69 -17.19 6.66 -9.69
C LYS A 69 -18.24 5.63 -9.28
N LYS A 70 -18.48 4.60 -10.10
CA LYS A 70 -19.43 3.53 -9.78
C LYS A 70 -19.05 2.78 -8.49
N VAL A 71 -17.76 2.54 -8.27
CA VAL A 71 -17.28 1.89 -7.04
C VAL A 71 -17.44 2.81 -5.82
N GLU A 72 -17.18 4.11 -5.96
CA GLU A 72 -17.35 5.10 -4.90
C GLU A 72 -18.81 5.30 -4.53
N GLU A 73 -19.70 5.39 -5.52
CA GLU A 73 -21.16 5.45 -5.31
C GLU A 73 -21.66 4.20 -4.59
N LYS A 74 -21.22 3.01 -5.01
CA LYS A 74 -21.57 1.76 -4.33
C LYS A 74 -21.09 1.76 -2.87
N ARG A 75 -19.84 2.18 -2.61
CA ARG A 75 -19.30 2.30 -1.24
C ARG A 75 -20.05 3.33 -0.40
N ALA A 76 -20.49 4.44 -1.00
CA ALA A 76 -21.28 5.45 -0.31
C ALA A 76 -22.66 4.92 0.08
N LEU A 77 -23.32 4.20 -0.83
CA LEU A 77 -24.60 3.54 -0.58
C LEU A 77 -24.48 2.48 0.52
N GLU A 78 -23.46 1.60 0.45
CA GLU A 78 -23.18 0.61 1.49
C GLU A 78 -22.92 1.26 2.85
N LYS A 79 -22.24 2.41 2.88
CA LYS A 79 -21.99 3.16 4.12
C LYS A 79 -23.29 3.74 4.70
N VAL A 80 -24.16 4.29 3.87
CA VAL A 80 -25.46 4.82 4.31
C VAL A 80 -26.35 3.70 4.84
N GLN A 81 -26.43 2.58 4.13
CA GLN A 81 -27.17 1.39 4.58
C GLN A 81 -26.66 0.91 5.94
N ARG A 82 -25.34 0.80 6.11
CA ARG A 82 -24.73 0.38 7.37
C ARG A 82 -24.99 1.33 8.53
N LEU A 83 -25.01 2.65 8.28
CA LEU A 83 -25.36 3.63 9.30
C LEU A 83 -26.82 3.51 9.73
N LYS A 84 -27.73 3.24 8.77
CA LYS A 84 -29.14 3.02 9.05
C LYS A 84 -29.37 1.75 9.86
N GLU A 85 -28.72 0.64 9.48
CA GLU A 85 -28.76 -0.63 10.24
C GLU A 85 -28.30 -0.43 11.69
N LEU A 86 -27.20 0.31 11.90
CA LEU A 86 -26.70 0.62 13.25
C LEU A 86 -27.67 1.49 14.07
N GLN A 87 -28.42 2.39 13.42
CA GLN A 87 -29.46 3.18 14.10
C GLN A 87 -30.64 2.31 14.51
N GLU A 88 -31.11 1.46 13.60
CA GLU A 88 -32.20 0.51 13.87
C GLU A 88 -31.82 -0.50 14.97
N GLU A 89 -30.59 -1.00 14.99
CA GLU A 89 -30.09 -1.87 16.07
C GLU A 89 -30.10 -1.15 17.42
N LYS A 90 -29.62 0.10 17.48
CA LYS A 90 -29.64 0.92 18.70
C LYS A 90 -31.06 1.17 19.20
N GLU A 91 -32.00 1.49 18.30
CA GLU A 91 -33.40 1.70 18.64
C GLU A 91 -34.07 0.41 19.15
N ARG A 92 -33.82 -0.73 18.49
CA ARG A 92 -34.28 -2.06 18.95
C ARG A 92 -33.71 -2.42 20.32
N GLU A 93 -32.43 -2.14 20.55
CA GLU A 93 -31.79 -2.37 21.85
C GLU A 93 -32.37 -1.47 22.95
N ALA A 94 -32.63 -0.19 22.65
CA ALA A 94 -33.29 0.73 23.57
C ALA A 94 -34.71 0.27 23.92
N LEU A 95 -35.52 -0.16 22.94
CA LEU A 95 -36.86 -0.71 23.17
C LEU A 95 -36.81 -2.00 24.01
N LYS A 96 -35.84 -2.88 23.76
CA LYS A 96 -35.60 -4.10 24.54
C LYS A 96 -35.16 -3.77 25.98
N ALA A 97 -34.35 -2.74 26.18
CA ALA A 97 -33.95 -2.29 27.51
C ALA A 97 -35.13 -1.72 28.30
N VAL A 98 -36.03 -0.97 27.64
CA VAL A 98 -37.27 -0.46 28.26
C VAL A 98 -38.23 -1.61 28.61
N SER A 99 -38.41 -2.60 27.72
CA SER A 99 -39.29 -3.74 28.01
C SER A 99 -38.75 -4.63 29.14
N LYS A 100 -37.42 -4.75 29.28
CA LYS A 100 -36.76 -5.51 30.37
C LYS A 100 -36.82 -4.80 31.73
N LYS A 101 -37.20 -3.52 31.76
CA LYS A 101 -37.29 -2.70 32.99
C LYS A 101 -38.70 -2.70 33.61
N LYS A 102 -39.69 -3.23 32.88
CA LYS A 102 -41.03 -3.60 33.40
C LYS A 102 -40.99 -5.02 33.93
#